data_AF-F9RZ40-F1
#
_entry.id   AF-F9RZ40-F1
#
_cell.length_a   1.000
_cell.length_b   1.000
_cell.length_c   1.000
_cell.angle_alpha   90.00
_cell.angle_beta   90.00
_cell.angle_gamma   90.00
#
_symmetry.space_group_name_H-M   'P 1'
#
loop_
_entity.id
_entity.type
_entity.pdbx_description
1 polymer ?
#
loop_
_entity_poly.entity_id
_entity_poly.type
_entity_poly.pdbx_seq_one_letter_code
_entity_poly.pdbx_strand_id
1 'polypeptide(L)'
;MLCACYRISQWAGMISLAAALSCISVNAIAGCDEISTQCLVIVQGVESTEACEITTCANTSEYITQWKLANGGAASEHSDSQSNLIKVNDQVGILLPSSILKPSLTCYASQDGQIVYCAKDAWL
;
A
#
# COMPACT_ATOMS: atom_id res chain seq x y z
N MET A 1 -15.43 -4.09 -18.08
CA MET A 1 -14.37 -3.89 -19.08
C MET A 1 -14.95 -3.17 -20.28
N LEU A 2 -14.63 -1.88 -20.45
CA LEU A 2 -14.57 -1.11 -21.72
C LEU A 2 -14.55 0.39 -21.38
N CYS A 3 -13.35 0.94 -21.12
CA CYS A 3 -13.08 2.34 -21.41
C CYS A 3 -12.75 2.41 -22.91
N ALA A 4 -13.69 2.88 -23.72
CA ALA A 4 -13.43 3.20 -25.12
C ALA A 4 -12.81 4.60 -25.20
N CYS A 5 -11.48 4.70 -25.09
CA CYS A 5 -10.74 5.88 -25.55
C CYS A 5 -10.66 5.83 -27.08
N TYR A 6 -11.61 6.49 -27.75
CA TYR A 6 -11.58 6.65 -29.20
C TYR A 6 -10.42 7.60 -29.58
N ARG A 7 -9.46 7.08 -30.36
CA ARG A 7 -8.40 7.87 -31.01
C ARG A 7 -9.04 8.95 -31.89
N ILE A 8 -8.84 10.22 -31.56
CA ILE A 8 -9.13 11.32 -32.48
C ILE A 8 -7.97 11.41 -33.48
N SER A 9 -8.16 10.92 -34.72
CA SER A 9 -7.29 11.31 -35.83
C SER A 9 -7.67 12.72 -36.26
N GLN A 10 -6.69 13.62 -36.17
CA GLN A 10 -6.80 15.03 -36.54
C GLN A 10 -7.16 15.20 -38.02
N TRP A 11 -8.28 15.84 -38.33
CA TRP A 11 -8.47 16.60 -39.57
C TRP A 11 -9.26 17.88 -39.26
N ALA A 12 -8.72 19.01 -39.71
CA ALA A 12 -9.19 20.36 -39.44
C ALA A 12 -10.59 20.63 -40.02
N GLY A 13 -11.44 21.32 -39.26
CA GLY A 13 -12.73 21.83 -39.72
C GLY A 13 -13.43 22.57 -38.58
N MET A 14 -13.74 23.84 -38.82
CA MET A 14 -14.28 24.78 -37.84
C MET A 14 -15.72 24.44 -37.38
N ILE A 15 -16.09 25.01 -36.24
CA ILE A 15 -17.44 25.45 -35.80
C ILE A 15 -18.07 24.68 -34.62
N SER A 16 -18.50 25.52 -33.66
CA SER A 16 -19.53 25.36 -32.61
C SER A 16 -19.10 24.92 -31.22
N LEU A 17 -19.14 25.90 -30.31
CA LEU A 17 -19.33 25.73 -28.87
C LEU A 17 -20.52 24.79 -28.61
N ALA A 18 -20.24 23.55 -28.22
CA ALA A 18 -21.21 22.69 -27.57
C ALA A 18 -20.47 21.87 -26.51
N ALA A 19 -20.64 22.30 -25.26
CA ALA A 19 -20.45 21.55 -24.04
C ALA A 19 -19.40 20.42 -24.09
N ALA A 20 -18.13 20.80 -23.96
CA ALA A 20 -17.13 19.89 -23.41
C ALA A 20 -17.49 19.63 -21.94
N LEU A 21 -18.45 18.73 -21.72
CA LEU A 21 -18.56 18.00 -20.46
C LEU A 21 -17.32 17.14 -20.38
N SER A 22 -16.24 17.79 -19.92
CA SER A 22 -15.04 17.15 -19.41
C SER A 22 -15.49 15.98 -18.55
N CYS A 23 -15.20 14.77 -19.02
CA CYS A 23 -15.10 13.61 -18.16
C CYS A 23 -14.02 13.93 -17.14
N ILE A 24 -14.39 14.63 -16.07
CA ILE A 24 -13.58 14.75 -14.87
C ILE A 24 -13.70 13.37 -14.23
N SER A 25 -12.90 12.41 -14.74
CA SER A 25 -12.50 11.30 -13.91
C SER A 25 -11.79 11.95 -12.74
N VAL A 26 -12.49 12.03 -11.61
CA VAL A 26 -11.87 12.41 -10.34
C VAL A 26 -10.87 11.29 -10.08
N ASN A 27 -9.65 11.48 -10.55
CA ASN A 27 -8.52 10.68 -10.13
C ASN A 27 -8.47 10.94 -8.63
N ALA A 28 -8.98 10.01 -7.81
CA ALA A 28 -8.90 10.14 -6.37
C ALA A 28 -7.42 10.29 -6.04
N ILE A 29 -7.03 11.49 -5.62
CA ILE A 29 -5.65 11.78 -5.24
C ILE A 29 -5.39 10.88 -4.04
N ALA A 30 -4.57 9.85 -4.22
CA ALA A 30 -4.09 9.07 -3.09
C ALA A 30 -3.19 9.98 -2.26
N GLY A 31 -3.55 10.16 -1.00
CA GLY A 31 -2.63 10.78 -0.04
C GLY A 31 -1.57 9.74 0.29
N CYS A 32 -0.31 10.07 0.08
CA CYS A 32 0.81 9.25 0.49
C CYS A 32 1.58 9.94 1.61
N ASP A 33 1.98 9.18 2.60
CA ASP A 33 2.89 9.59 3.66
C ASP A 33 4.06 8.61 3.74
N GLU A 34 5.21 9.12 4.19
CA GLU A 34 6.42 8.34 4.37
C GLU A 34 7.01 8.61 5.75
N ILE A 35 7.29 7.55 6.49
CA ILE A 35 7.89 7.61 7.82
C ILE A 35 9.12 6.72 7.89
N SER A 36 10.21 7.28 8.41
CA SER A 36 11.36 6.51 8.88
C SER A 36 11.20 6.22 10.37
N THR A 37 11.23 4.95 10.77
CA THR A 37 11.02 4.51 12.14
C THR A 37 11.91 3.31 12.50
N GLN A 38 11.74 2.77 13.70
CA GLN A 38 12.32 1.50 14.11
C GLN A 38 11.26 0.40 14.05
N CYS A 39 11.54 -0.65 13.30
CA CYS A 39 10.71 -1.84 13.19
C CYS A 39 11.28 -2.95 14.07
N LEU A 40 10.39 -3.62 14.81
CA LEU A 40 10.71 -4.87 15.49
C LEU A 40 10.76 -5.99 14.45
N VAL A 41 11.83 -6.76 14.46
CA VAL A 41 12.07 -7.89 13.57
C VAL A 41 12.21 -9.15 14.40
N ILE A 42 11.37 -10.14 14.12
CA ILE A 42 11.39 -11.45 14.77
C ILE A 42 11.70 -12.50 13.71
N VAL A 43 12.87 -13.13 13.81
CA VAL A 43 13.28 -14.21 12.91
C VAL A 43 13.55 -15.45 13.74
N GLN A 44 12.81 -16.53 13.47
CA GLN A 44 12.91 -17.80 14.20
C GLN A 44 12.77 -17.62 15.73
N GLY A 45 11.91 -16.69 16.15
CA GLY A 45 11.68 -16.34 17.56
C GLY A 45 12.73 -15.44 18.20
N VAL A 46 13.76 -15.01 17.46
CA VAL A 46 14.76 -14.06 17.95
C VAL A 46 14.33 -12.65 17.59
N GLU A 47 14.15 -11.80 18.60
CA GLU A 47 13.78 -10.40 18.45
C GLU A 47 15.01 -9.50 18.22
N SER A 48 14.85 -8.55 17.31
CA SER A 48 15.84 -7.51 16.98
C SER A 48 15.11 -6.25 16.52
N THR A 49 15.84 -5.15 16.30
CA THR A 49 15.26 -3.90 15.82
C THR A 49 16.06 -3.38 14.65
N GLU A 50 15.35 -2.96 13.62
CA GLU A 50 15.94 -2.46 12.38
C GLU A 50 15.34 -1.10 12.03
N ALA A 51 16.17 -0.22 11.46
CA ALA A 51 15.65 0.98 10.83
C ALA A 51 14.75 0.56 9.66
N CYS A 52 13.61 1.23 9.52
CA CYS A 52 12.68 0.95 8.44
C CYS A 52 12.03 2.22 7.88
N GLU A 53 11.82 2.20 6.58
CA GLU A 53 11.06 3.21 5.84
C GLU A 53 9.71 2.60 5.49
N ILE A 54 8.64 3.30 5.87
CA ILE A 54 7.27 2.89 5.63
C ILE A 54 6.61 3.96 4.78
N THR A 55 6.22 3.60 3.56
CA THR A 55 5.41 4.43 2.68
C THR A 55 3.99 3.92 2.71
N THR A 56 3.04 4.78 3.06
CA THR A 56 1.62 4.43 3.07
C THR A 56 0.85 5.36 2.15
N CYS A 57 0.12 4.79 1.20
CA CYS A 57 -0.75 5.52 0.28
C CYS A 57 -2.19 5.03 0.45
N ALA A 58 -3.13 5.95 0.60
CA ALA A 58 -4.54 5.60 0.71
C ALA A 58 -5.42 6.55 -0.10
N ASN A 59 -6.47 6.01 -0.68
CA ASN A 59 -7.56 6.74 -1.30
C ASN A 59 -8.91 6.13 -0.89
N THR A 60 -10.01 6.56 -1.53
CA THR A 60 -11.36 6.09 -1.19
C THR A 60 -11.63 4.60 -1.47
N SER A 61 -10.77 3.95 -2.25
CA SER A 61 -10.97 2.60 -2.78
C SER A 61 -9.82 1.63 -2.53
N GLU A 62 -8.65 2.15 -2.13
CA GLU A 62 -7.39 1.42 -2.12
C GLU A 62 -6.51 1.90 -0.97
N TYR A 63 -5.83 0.94 -0.35
CA TYR A 63 -4.82 1.14 0.67
C TYR A 63 -3.57 0.34 0.29
N ILE A 64 -2.42 1.01 0.26
CA ILE A 64 -1.13 0.41 -0.02
C ILE A 64 -0.16 0.84 1.09
N THR A 65 0.55 -0.11 1.67
CA THR A 65 1.71 0.19 2.52
C THR A 65 2.91 -0.64 2.08
N GLN A 66 4.09 -0.02 2.06
CA GLN A 66 5.35 -0.62 1.64
C GLN A 66 6.41 -0.33 2.69
N TRP A 67 7.00 -1.40 3.21
CA TRP A 67 7.98 -1.34 4.28
C TRP A 67 9.31 -1.84 3.75
N LYS A 68 10.35 -1.05 3.94
CA LYS A 68 11.74 -1.40 3.60
C LYS A 68 12.57 -1.36 4.86
N LEU A 69 13.17 -2.49 5.22
CA LEU A 69 14.00 -2.60 6.41
C LEU A 69 15.48 -2.50 6.01
N ALA A 70 16.31 -1.93 6.89
CA ALA A 70 17.75 -1.74 6.65
C ALA A 70 18.51 -3.07 6.46
N ASN A 71 18.01 -4.16 7.04
CA ASN A 71 18.55 -5.51 6.86
C ASN A 71 18.16 -6.16 5.52
N GLY A 72 17.46 -5.46 4.64
CA GLY A 72 16.97 -5.95 3.34
C GLY A 72 15.63 -6.67 3.41
N GLY A 73 15.02 -6.81 4.59
CA GLY A 73 13.66 -7.31 4.74
C GLY A 73 12.64 -6.33 4.14
N ALA A 74 11.50 -6.86 3.70
CA ALA A 74 10.41 -6.06 3.16
C ALA A 74 9.04 -6.63 3.56
N ALA A 75 8.09 -5.74 3.80
CA ALA A 75 6.67 -6.09 3.91
C ALA A 75 5.82 -5.17 3.04
N SER A 76 4.69 -5.66 2.58
CA SER A 76 3.70 -4.81 1.91
C SER A 76 2.30 -5.34 2.11
N GLU A 77 1.35 -4.42 2.12
CA GLU A 77 -0.08 -4.72 2.02
C GLU A 77 -0.64 -3.89 0.87
N HIS A 78 -1.46 -4.54 0.04
CA HIS A 78 -2.30 -3.89 -0.94
C HIS A 78 -3.73 -4.41 -0.74
N SER A 79 -4.62 -3.50 -0.34
CA SER A 79 -6.02 -3.77 -0.08
C SER A 79 -6.89 -2.88 -0.96
N ASP A 80 -7.82 -3.50 -1.69
CA ASP A 80 -8.82 -2.83 -2.51
C ASP A 80 -10.21 -3.49 -2.31
N SER A 81 -11.21 -3.05 -3.09
CA SER A 81 -12.56 -3.60 -3.02
C SER A 81 -12.70 -5.10 -3.35
N GLN A 82 -11.70 -5.70 -3.98
CA GLN A 82 -11.73 -7.08 -4.49
C GLN A 82 -10.80 -8.01 -3.73
N SER A 83 -9.71 -7.49 -3.16
CA SER A 83 -8.63 -8.29 -2.63
C SER A 83 -7.88 -7.59 -1.50
N ASN A 84 -7.27 -8.40 -0.65
CA ASN A 84 -6.22 -7.96 0.26
C ASN A 84 -5.03 -8.91 0.06
N LEU A 85 -3.90 -8.36 -0.35
CA LEU A 85 -2.66 -9.09 -0.57
C LEU A 85 -1.58 -8.55 0.36
N ILE A 86 -1.07 -9.43 1.20
CA ILE A 86 0.06 -9.16 2.09
C ILE A 86 1.25 -9.95 1.61
N LYS A 87 2.42 -9.30 1.59
CA LYS A 87 3.69 -9.94 1.30
C LYS A 87 4.71 -9.65 2.40
N VAL A 88 5.52 -10.65 2.71
CA VAL A 88 6.72 -10.56 3.53
C VAL A 88 7.85 -11.17 2.72
N ASN A 89 8.88 -10.38 2.40
CA ASN A 89 9.99 -10.75 1.51
C ASN A 89 9.52 -11.38 0.19
N ASP A 90 8.58 -10.72 -0.48
CA ASP A 90 7.93 -11.15 -1.74
C ASP A 90 7.13 -12.46 -1.69
N GLN A 91 7.08 -13.13 -0.54
CA GLN A 91 6.25 -14.30 -0.30
C GLN A 91 4.91 -13.89 0.30
N VAL A 92 3.89 -14.73 0.12
CA VAL A 92 2.58 -14.47 0.73
C VAL A 92 2.73 -14.40 2.24
N GLY A 93 2.21 -13.34 2.84
CA GLY A 93 2.22 -13.10 4.27
C GLY A 93 0.82 -12.96 4.84
N ILE A 94 0.76 -12.64 6.12
CA ILE A 94 -0.46 -12.41 6.88
C ILE A 94 -0.31 -11.17 7.77
N LEU A 95 -1.41 -10.46 8.00
CA LEU A 95 -1.51 -9.44 9.04
C LEU A 95 -1.84 -10.15 10.35
N LEU A 96 -1.03 -9.92 11.37
CA LEU A 96 -1.30 -10.45 12.70
C LEU A 96 -2.41 -9.64 13.37
N PRO A 97 -3.41 -10.31 13.98
CA PRO A 97 -4.52 -9.61 14.62
C PRO A 97 -4.04 -8.84 15.85
N SER A 98 -4.59 -7.65 16.07
CA SER A 98 -4.24 -6.79 17.21
C SER A 98 -4.52 -7.43 18.58
N SER A 99 -5.34 -8.48 18.64
CA SER A 99 -5.63 -9.24 19.86
C SER A 99 -4.43 -10.00 20.44
N ILE A 100 -3.43 -10.31 19.63
CA ILE A 100 -2.19 -10.97 20.08
C ILE A 100 -1.00 -9.99 20.19
N LEU A 101 -1.20 -8.75 19.76
CA LEU A 101 -0.17 -7.72 19.71
C LEU A 101 -0.29 -6.76 20.91
N LYS A 102 0.80 -6.08 21.24
CA LYS A 102 0.73 -4.89 22.10
C LYS A 102 -0.17 -3.86 21.41
N PRO A 103 -0.93 -3.04 22.15
CA PRO A 103 -1.77 -2.02 21.53
C PRO A 103 -0.95 -1.04 20.67
N SER A 104 -1.48 -0.68 19.50
CA SER A 104 -0.86 0.25 18.51
C SER A 104 0.33 -0.31 17.74
N LEU A 105 0.31 -1.61 17.41
CA LEU A 105 1.32 -2.28 16.59
C LEU A 105 0.66 -2.97 15.40
N THR A 106 1.17 -2.67 14.21
CA THR A 106 0.89 -3.42 12.99
C THR A 106 2.03 -4.40 12.77
N CYS A 107 1.71 -5.66 12.54
CA CYS A 107 2.69 -6.71 12.33
C CYS A 107 2.33 -7.57 11.13
N TYR A 108 3.26 -7.69 10.19
CA TYR A 108 3.18 -8.61 9.06
C TYR A 108 4.06 -9.82 9.33
N ALA A 109 3.53 -11.02 9.07
CA ALA A 109 4.26 -12.27 9.25
C ALA A 109 4.29 -13.09 7.95
N SER A 110 5.33 -13.89 7.79
CA SER A 110 5.34 -14.97 6.81
C SER A 110 4.26 -16.02 7.16
N GLN A 111 3.76 -16.77 6.17
CA GLN A 111 2.74 -17.79 6.40
C GLN A 111 3.12 -18.87 7.42
N ASP A 112 4.41 -19.17 7.54
CA ASP A 112 4.96 -20.13 8.50
C ASP A 112 5.28 -19.50 9.88
N GLY A 113 5.06 -18.19 10.03
CA GLY A 113 5.32 -17.42 11.24
C GLY A 113 6.81 -17.28 11.60
N GLN A 114 7.73 -17.69 10.74
CA GLN A 114 9.17 -17.65 11.03
C GLN A 114 9.77 -16.25 10.92
N ILE A 115 9.12 -15.37 10.16
CA ILE A 115 9.53 -13.98 9.96
C ILE A 115 8.35 -13.10 10.34
N VAL A 116 8.56 -12.17 11.27
CA VAL A 116 7.58 -11.15 11.65
C VAL A 116 8.25 -9.78 11.64
N TYR A 117 7.61 -8.84 10.96
CA TYR A 117 7.99 -7.42 10.95
C TYR A 117 6.87 -6.62 11.56
N CYS A 118 7.22 -5.79 12.54
CA CYS A 118 6.28 -5.05 13.35
C CYS A 118 6.70 -3.58 13.40
N ALA A 119 5.76 -2.67 13.20
CA ALA A 119 5.98 -1.25 13.42
C ALA A 119 4.87 -0.73 14.33
N LYS A 120 5.22 0.27 15.14
CA LYS A 120 4.21 1.03 15.85
C LYS A 120 3.36 1.77 14.81
N ASP A 121 2.05 1.72 14.99
CA ASP A 121 1.17 2.44 14.09
C ASP A 121 1.49 3.93 14.14
N ALA A 122 1.95 4.47 13.02
CA ALA A 122 2.15 5.89 12.83
C ALA A 122 0.82 6.54 12.44
N TRP A 123 -0.19 6.45 13.32
CA TRP A 123 -1.36 7.32 13.17
C TRP A 123 -0.98 8.70 13.72
N LEU A 124 -0.97 9.70 12.82
CA LEU A 124 -0.97 11.12 13.14
C LEU A 124 -2.15 11.49 14.05
#